data_AF-A0AB74K8K2-F1
#
_entry.id   AF-A0AB74K8K2-F1
#
_cell.length_a   1.000
_cell.length_b   1.000
_cell.length_c   1.000
_cell.angle_alpha   90.00
_cell.angle_beta   90.00
_cell.angle_gamma   90.00
#
_symmetry.space_group_name_H-M   'P 1'
#
loop_
_entity.id
_entity.type
_entity.pdbx_description
1 polymer ?
#
loop_
_entity_poly.entity_id
_entity_poly.type
_entity_poly.pdbx_seq_one_letter_code
_entity_poly.pdbx_strand_id
1 'polypeptide(L)'
;MPQPTCDTAAAWSLRITTKILGRTTGIIKVRSTDEDENDDEAFKGVIHKTLLCCYSKYYRAALQGAFAEASSRSIVLDLDPVSCNTLIGWLYSGKLPTGGRREQFFALYIFAGKTDMLVLRRAIMTRVVGTKSDGLALPSFEKAALALNSLPQTSPLYRWLLDTYIHDWLPEYKAPEDVLPNGFLVDWLTSLSDHVTLDNVAGSLPGKSVDPKGNRYED
;
A
#
# COMPACT_ATOMS: atom_id res chain seq x y z
N MET A 1 -16.64 -14.35 31.76
CA MET A 1 -15.32 -13.70 31.55
C MET A 1 -15.50 -12.58 30.53
N PRO A 2 -14.90 -11.39 30.75
CA PRO A 2 -14.95 -10.34 29.73
C PRO A 2 -14.17 -10.82 28.49
N GLN A 3 -14.77 -10.64 27.31
CA GLN A 3 -14.11 -10.85 26.02
C GLN A 3 -12.85 -9.98 25.98
N PRO A 4 -11.69 -10.48 25.48
CA PRO A 4 -10.51 -9.65 25.33
C PRO A 4 -10.87 -8.50 24.38
N THR A 5 -11.04 -7.30 24.93
CA THR A 5 -11.22 -6.08 24.18
C THR A 5 -9.91 -5.84 23.44
N CYS A 6 -9.87 -6.22 22.17
CA CYS A 6 -8.82 -5.70 21.32
C CYS A 6 -9.13 -4.22 21.14
N ASP A 7 -8.61 -3.36 22.00
CA ASP A 7 -8.44 -1.96 21.61
C ASP A 7 -7.67 -1.98 20.29
N THR A 8 -8.17 -1.31 19.26
CA THR A 8 -7.64 -1.44 17.89
C THR A 8 -6.13 -1.32 17.94
N ALA A 9 -5.45 -2.44 17.64
CA ALA A 9 -4.04 -2.54 17.96
C ALA A 9 -3.27 -1.46 17.19
N ALA A 10 -2.41 -0.69 17.87
CA ALA A 10 -1.61 0.36 17.21
C ALA A 10 -0.52 -0.22 16.29
N ALA A 11 -0.17 -1.49 16.50
CA ALA A 11 0.79 -2.27 15.73
C ALA A 11 0.37 -3.74 15.70
N TRP A 12 0.87 -4.49 14.73
CA TRP A 12 0.65 -5.94 14.68
C TRP A 12 1.45 -6.61 15.81
N SER A 13 0.86 -7.60 16.47
CA SER A 13 1.50 -8.28 17.60
C SER A 13 1.24 -9.78 17.60
N LEU A 14 2.33 -10.56 17.55
CA LEU A 14 2.26 -12.02 17.65
C LEU A 14 1.57 -12.47 18.94
N ARG A 15 1.85 -11.78 20.07
CA ARG A 15 1.26 -12.12 21.38
C ARG A 15 -0.25 -11.90 21.40
N ILE A 16 -0.75 -10.86 20.75
CA ILE A 16 -2.19 -10.62 20.62
C ILE A 16 -2.80 -11.69 19.72
N THR A 17 -2.19 -11.94 18.56
CA THR A 17 -2.65 -12.95 17.60
C THR A 17 -2.73 -14.33 18.24
N THR A 18 -1.68 -14.84 18.88
CA THR A 18 -1.69 -16.17 19.52
C THR A 18 -2.72 -16.27 20.65
N LYS A 19 -2.93 -15.20 21.42
CA LYS A 19 -3.98 -15.15 22.46
C LYS A 19 -5.38 -15.24 21.87
N ILE A 20 -5.62 -14.63 20.71
CA ILE A 20 -6.90 -14.74 19.99
C ILE A 20 -7.07 -16.18 19.51
N LEU A 21 -6.07 -16.73 18.81
CA LEU A 21 -6.13 -18.10 18.27
C LEU A 21 -6.36 -19.17 19.34
N GLY A 22 -5.77 -19.01 20.52
CA GLY A 22 -5.95 -19.95 21.63
C GLY A 22 -7.28 -19.81 22.39
N ARG A 23 -8.11 -18.79 22.11
CA ARG A 23 -9.32 -18.47 22.90
C ARG A 23 -10.60 -18.38 22.10
N THR A 24 -10.53 -18.07 20.81
CA THR A 24 -11.71 -17.79 19.99
C THR A 24 -11.90 -18.84 18.92
N THR A 25 -13.11 -19.37 18.81
CA THR A 25 -13.50 -20.36 17.79
C THR A 25 -14.36 -19.77 16.66
N GLY A 26 -14.76 -18.50 16.80
CA GLY A 26 -15.59 -17.81 15.81
C GLY A 26 -14.81 -17.57 14.52
N ILE A 27 -15.10 -18.36 13.49
CA ILE A 27 -14.53 -18.24 12.15
C ILE A 27 -15.60 -17.64 11.22
N ILE A 28 -15.16 -16.77 10.32
CA ILE A 28 -15.97 -16.22 9.23
C ILE A 28 -15.36 -16.64 7.91
N LYS A 29 -16.22 -17.05 6.96
CA LYS A 29 -15.82 -17.34 5.59
C LYS A 29 -15.60 -16.05 4.83
N VAL A 30 -14.64 -16.07 3.93
CA VAL A 30 -14.22 -14.92 3.14
C VAL A 30 -14.29 -15.29 1.68
N ARG A 31 -14.92 -14.41 0.89
CA ARG A 31 -14.98 -14.48 -0.57
C ARG A 31 -14.38 -13.22 -1.18
N SER A 32 -13.83 -13.37 -2.39
CA SER A 32 -13.43 -12.27 -3.26
C SER A 32 -14.67 -11.63 -3.89
N THR A 33 -14.61 -10.34 -4.25
CA THR A 33 -15.63 -9.69 -5.09
C THR A 33 -15.59 -10.16 -6.54
N ASP A 34 -14.43 -10.60 -7.00
CA ASP A 34 -14.17 -10.89 -8.43
C ASP A 34 -14.61 -12.30 -8.84
N GLU A 35 -15.35 -13.00 -7.98
CA GLU A 35 -15.75 -14.39 -8.18
C GLU A 35 -17.26 -14.57 -8.18
N ASP A 36 -17.74 -15.39 -9.12
CA ASP A 36 -19.15 -15.75 -9.22
C ASP A 36 -19.58 -16.65 -8.06
N GLU A 37 -20.76 -16.39 -7.48
CA GLU A 37 -21.24 -17.11 -6.29
C GLU A 37 -21.44 -18.62 -6.49
N ASN A 38 -21.55 -19.06 -7.75
CA ASN A 38 -21.84 -20.45 -8.13
C ASN A 38 -20.59 -21.21 -8.62
N ASP A 39 -19.40 -20.61 -8.54
CA ASP A 39 -18.16 -21.28 -8.92
C ASP A 39 -17.62 -22.12 -7.74
N ASP A 40 -17.59 -23.44 -7.93
CA ASP A 40 -17.03 -24.36 -6.94
C ASP A 40 -15.52 -24.17 -6.76
N GLU A 41 -14.82 -23.57 -7.74
CA GLU A 41 -13.40 -23.22 -7.69
C GLU A 41 -13.13 -21.81 -7.13
N ALA A 42 -14.16 -21.04 -6.77
CA ALA A 42 -14.01 -19.74 -6.14
C ALA A 42 -13.16 -19.80 -4.86
N PHE A 43 -12.33 -18.78 -4.65
CA PHE A 43 -11.55 -18.52 -3.47
C PHE A 43 -12.39 -18.62 -2.20
N LYS A 44 -11.97 -19.54 -1.34
CA LYS A 44 -12.60 -19.82 -0.05
C LYS A 44 -11.57 -19.57 1.05
N GLY A 45 -11.59 -18.37 1.61
CA GLY A 45 -10.79 -18.00 2.77
C GLY A 45 -11.53 -18.21 4.09
N VAL A 46 -10.80 -18.40 5.19
CA VAL A 46 -11.36 -18.42 6.55
C VAL A 46 -10.53 -17.56 7.49
N ILE A 47 -11.20 -16.74 8.30
CA ILE A 47 -10.54 -15.84 9.26
C ILE A 47 -11.23 -15.94 10.62
N HIS A 48 -10.46 -15.90 11.70
CA HIS A 48 -11.02 -15.69 13.03
C HIS A 48 -11.69 -14.30 13.10
N LYS A 49 -13.00 -14.25 13.35
CA LYS A 49 -13.79 -13.01 13.40
C LYS A 49 -13.18 -11.99 14.36
N THR A 50 -12.73 -12.44 15.53
CA THR A 50 -12.07 -11.58 16.52
C THR A 50 -10.73 -11.03 16.02
N LEU A 51 -10.00 -11.79 15.20
CA LEU A 51 -8.73 -11.33 14.61
C LEU A 51 -8.97 -10.20 13.61
N LEU A 52 -9.97 -10.36 12.72
CA LEU A 52 -10.37 -9.32 11.78
C LEU A 52 -10.85 -8.04 12.49
N CYS A 53 -11.74 -8.20 13.48
CA CYS A 53 -12.25 -7.08 14.29
C CYS A 53 -11.16 -6.41 15.13
N CYS A 54 -10.07 -7.12 15.45
CA CYS A 54 -8.97 -6.56 16.22
C CYS A 54 -8.19 -5.52 15.41
N TYR A 55 -8.00 -5.78 14.12
CA TYR A 55 -7.21 -4.93 13.23
C TYR A 55 -8.04 -4.03 12.30
N SER A 56 -9.37 -4.17 12.30
CA SER A 56 -10.30 -3.31 11.54
C SER A 56 -11.41 -2.78 12.43
N LYS A 57 -11.51 -1.45 12.56
CA LYS A 57 -12.63 -0.83 13.27
C LYS A 57 -13.95 -1.00 12.51
N TYR A 58 -13.90 -0.96 11.18
CA TYR A 58 -15.04 -1.20 10.31
C TYR A 58 -15.67 -2.58 10.58
N TYR A 59 -14.88 -3.66 10.48
CA TYR A 59 -15.42 -5.01 10.71
C TYR A 59 -15.79 -5.26 12.17
N ARG A 60 -15.18 -4.56 13.12
CA ARG A 60 -15.64 -4.58 14.50
C ARG A 60 -17.06 -4.02 14.61
N ALA A 61 -17.32 -2.86 14.03
CA ALA A 61 -18.66 -2.26 14.04
C ALA A 61 -19.67 -3.14 13.29
N ALA A 62 -19.31 -3.65 12.11
CA ALA A 62 -20.20 -4.49 11.30
C ALA A 62 -20.50 -5.86 11.94
N LEU A 63 -19.49 -6.52 12.49
CA LEU A 63 -19.62 -7.91 12.96
C LEU A 63 -19.90 -8.04 14.46
N GLN A 64 -19.63 -7.02 15.27
CA GLN A 64 -19.94 -7.01 16.71
C GLN A 64 -21.08 -6.04 17.09
N GLY A 65 -21.60 -5.28 16.13
CA GLY A 65 -22.74 -4.40 16.32
C GLY A 65 -24.09 -5.13 16.29
N ALA A 66 -25.17 -4.36 16.26
CA ALA A 66 -26.55 -4.87 16.18
C ALA A 66 -27.04 -5.12 14.75
N PHE A 67 -26.16 -5.06 13.76
CA PHE A 67 -26.50 -5.19 12.35
C PHE A 67 -26.64 -6.66 11.92
N ALA A 68 -27.30 -6.91 10.78
CA ALA A 68 -27.54 -8.26 10.25
C ALA A 68 -26.23 -9.04 10.03
N GLU A 69 -25.17 -8.33 9.69
CA GLU A 69 -23.81 -8.83 9.48
C GLU A 69 -23.20 -9.45 10.74
N ALA A 70 -23.66 -9.07 11.93
CA ALA A 70 -23.20 -9.69 13.18
C ALA A 70 -23.57 -11.18 13.27
N SER A 71 -24.68 -11.56 12.66
CA SER A 71 -25.16 -12.94 12.52
C SER A 71 -24.62 -13.65 11.27
N SER A 72 -23.94 -12.92 10.37
CA SER A 72 -23.40 -13.50 9.14
C SER A 72 -22.21 -14.42 9.41
N ARG A 73 -22.16 -15.52 8.65
CA ARG A 73 -21.05 -16.49 8.65
C ARG A 73 -20.09 -16.29 7.47
N SER A 74 -20.36 -15.32 6.61
CA SER A 74 -19.53 -14.97 5.46
C SER A 74 -19.45 -13.46 5.26
N ILE A 75 -18.32 -13.00 4.72
CA ILE A 75 -18.14 -11.65 4.22
C ILE A 75 -17.50 -11.71 2.83
N VAL A 76 -17.81 -10.69 2.04
CA VAL A 76 -17.16 -10.44 0.76
C VAL A 76 -16.14 -9.33 0.98
N LEU A 77 -14.92 -9.51 0.49
CA LEU A 77 -13.89 -8.49 0.49
C LEU A 77 -13.78 -7.91 -0.91
N ASP A 78 -13.74 -6.58 -0.99
CA ASP A 78 -13.47 -5.79 -2.20
C ASP A 78 -11.98 -5.91 -2.59
N LEU A 79 -11.56 -7.14 -2.92
CA LEU A 79 -10.20 -7.57 -3.20
C LEU A 79 -10.23 -8.83 -4.07
N ASP A 80 -9.30 -8.92 -5.00
CA ASP A 80 -9.04 -10.15 -5.76
C ASP A 80 -8.59 -11.32 -4.85
N PRO A 81 -8.65 -12.58 -5.32
CA PRO A 81 -8.27 -13.75 -4.53
C PRO A 81 -6.85 -13.71 -3.96
N VAL A 82 -5.89 -13.20 -4.73
CA VAL A 82 -4.48 -13.16 -4.32
C VAL A 82 -4.31 -12.11 -3.21
N SER A 83 -4.97 -10.95 -3.34
CA SER A 83 -5.01 -9.91 -2.31
C SER A 83 -5.73 -10.37 -1.05
N CYS A 84 -6.83 -11.12 -1.18
CA CYS A 84 -7.51 -11.77 -0.05
C CYS A 84 -6.55 -12.70 0.70
N ASN A 85 -5.86 -13.59 -0.01
CA ASN A 85 -4.90 -14.50 0.62
C ASN A 85 -3.75 -13.74 1.30
N THR A 86 -3.30 -12.63 0.69
CA THR A 86 -2.26 -11.76 1.25
C THR A 86 -2.71 -11.10 2.56
N LEU A 87 -3.94 -10.59 2.60
CA LEU A 87 -4.56 -10.07 3.83
C LEU A 87 -4.62 -11.13 4.92
N ILE A 88 -5.09 -12.33 4.58
CA ILE A 88 -5.20 -13.45 5.53
C ILE A 88 -3.82 -13.80 6.06
N GLY A 89 -2.86 -14.07 5.18
CA GLY A 89 -1.48 -14.38 5.57
C GLY A 89 -0.88 -13.32 6.49
N TRP A 90 -1.09 -12.05 6.19
CA TRP A 90 -0.64 -10.95 7.03
C TRP A 90 -1.34 -10.89 8.39
N LEU A 91 -2.67 -11.11 8.47
CA LEU A 91 -3.39 -11.10 9.74
C LEU A 91 -2.81 -12.14 10.73
N TYR A 92 -2.50 -13.34 10.23
CA TYR A 92 -1.98 -14.42 11.07
C TYR A 92 -0.47 -14.32 11.35
N SER A 93 0.33 -13.81 10.40
CA SER A 93 1.79 -13.83 10.51
C SER A 93 2.44 -12.47 10.80
N GLY A 94 1.72 -11.38 10.54
CA GLY A 94 2.23 -10.01 10.55
C GLY A 94 3.16 -9.67 9.39
N LYS A 95 3.37 -10.62 8.47
CA LYS A 95 4.32 -10.50 7.37
C LYS A 95 3.59 -10.38 6.04
N LEU A 96 4.02 -9.42 5.24
CA LEU A 96 3.62 -9.34 3.84
C LEU A 96 4.57 -10.20 2.99
N PRO A 97 4.10 -10.76 1.87
CA PRO A 97 4.96 -11.48 0.93
C PRO A 97 6.15 -10.65 0.46
N THR A 98 7.32 -11.30 0.35
CA THR A 98 8.55 -10.72 -0.21
C THR A 98 8.53 -10.67 -1.74
N GLY A 99 7.66 -11.44 -2.38
CA GLY A 99 7.32 -11.32 -3.80
C GLY A 99 5.94 -10.69 -4.00
N GLY A 100 5.55 -10.49 -5.26
CA GLY A 100 4.24 -9.94 -5.62
C GLY A 100 4.34 -8.69 -6.48
N ARG A 101 3.26 -8.41 -7.22
CA ARG A 101 3.18 -7.22 -8.07
C ARG A 101 2.80 -6.01 -7.22
N ARG A 102 3.32 -4.82 -7.52
CA ARG A 102 3.07 -3.61 -6.69
C ARG A 102 1.59 -3.23 -6.65
N GLU A 103 0.89 -3.49 -7.73
CA GLU A 103 -0.53 -3.17 -7.91
C GLU A 103 -1.40 -3.92 -6.89
N GLN A 104 -0.98 -5.13 -6.53
CA GLN A 104 -1.62 -5.90 -5.48
C GLN A 104 -1.53 -5.17 -4.13
N PHE A 105 -0.36 -4.62 -3.81
CA PHE A 105 -0.18 -3.83 -2.59
C PHE A 105 -0.95 -2.51 -2.62
N PHE A 106 -1.15 -1.92 -3.81
CA PHE A 106 -1.96 -0.72 -3.97
C PHE A 106 -3.45 -1.00 -3.72
N ALA A 107 -4.00 -2.05 -4.33
CA ALA A 107 -5.37 -2.49 -4.08
C ALA A 107 -5.60 -2.81 -2.59
N LEU A 108 -4.68 -3.57 -2.00
CA LEU A 108 -4.72 -3.89 -0.56
C LEU A 108 -4.62 -2.64 0.32
N TYR A 109 -3.85 -1.63 -0.08
CA TYR A 109 -3.75 -0.36 0.65
C TYR A 109 -5.04 0.44 0.63
N ILE A 110 -5.69 0.53 -0.53
CA ILE A 110 -6.99 1.19 -0.70
C ILE A 110 -8.03 0.48 0.17
N PHE A 111 -8.10 -0.85 0.06
CA PHE A 111 -8.97 -1.68 0.90
C PHE A 111 -8.73 -1.43 2.39
N ALA A 112 -7.48 -1.40 2.83
CA ALA A 112 -7.11 -1.12 4.21
C ALA A 112 -7.53 0.28 4.67
N GLY A 113 -7.57 1.26 3.76
CA GLY A 113 -8.12 2.59 3.99
C GLY A 113 -9.64 2.54 4.20
N LYS A 114 -10.37 1.90 3.28
CA LYS A 114 -11.84 1.75 3.33
C LYS A 114 -12.30 1.01 4.59
N THR A 115 -11.52 0.04 5.05
CA THR A 115 -11.86 -0.83 6.19
C THR A 115 -11.22 -0.42 7.53
N ASP A 116 -10.62 0.78 7.59
CA ASP A 116 -9.94 1.33 8.79
C ASP A 116 -8.95 0.34 9.44
N MET A 117 -8.01 -0.15 8.61
CA MET A 117 -6.91 -1.04 9.00
C MET A 117 -5.57 -0.29 8.98
N LEU A 118 -5.39 0.64 9.91
CA LEU A 118 -4.18 1.50 9.97
C LEU A 118 -2.87 0.70 10.05
N VAL A 119 -2.85 -0.40 10.81
CA VAL A 119 -1.66 -1.25 10.96
C VAL A 119 -1.27 -1.89 9.64
N LEU A 120 -2.26 -2.33 8.85
CA LEU A 120 -2.03 -2.90 7.54
C LEU A 120 -1.48 -1.84 6.57
N ARG A 121 -2.05 -0.63 6.55
CA ARG A 121 -1.52 0.49 5.75
C ARG A 121 -0.05 0.78 6.06
N ARG A 122 0.33 0.76 7.33
CA ARG A 122 1.73 0.95 7.76
C ARG A 122 2.63 -0.18 7.26
N ALA A 123 2.22 -1.43 7.44
CA ALA A 123 2.96 -2.59 6.96
C ALA A 123 3.18 -2.53 5.43
N ILE A 124 2.14 -2.15 4.68
CA ILE A 124 2.23 -1.99 3.23
C ILE A 124 3.20 -0.86 2.86
N MET A 125 3.15 0.31 3.51
CA MET A 125 4.12 1.38 3.24
C MET A 125 5.55 0.93 3.51
N THR A 126 5.81 0.24 4.62
CA THR A 126 7.14 -0.32 4.91
C THR A 126 7.59 -1.27 3.81
N ARG A 127 6.69 -2.13 3.32
CA ARG A 127 6.99 -3.05 2.22
C ARG A 127 7.27 -2.30 0.91
N VAL A 128 6.37 -1.40 0.49
CA VAL A 128 6.47 -0.66 -0.77
C VAL A 128 7.72 0.21 -0.81
N VAL A 129 8.00 0.99 0.24
CA VAL A 129 9.20 1.83 0.31
C VAL A 129 10.47 0.99 0.40
N GLY A 130 10.42 -0.12 1.14
CA GLY A 130 11.55 -1.05 1.28
C GLY A 130 11.95 -1.73 -0.02
N THR A 131 11.06 -1.81 -1.03
CA THR A 131 11.36 -2.46 -2.32
C THR A 131 12.41 -1.76 -3.18
N LYS A 132 12.94 -0.59 -2.79
CA LYS A 132 14.06 0.03 -3.52
C LYS A 132 15.29 -0.90 -3.60
N SER A 133 15.47 -1.81 -2.63
CA SER A 133 16.52 -2.84 -2.68
C SER A 133 16.23 -4.01 -3.63
N ASP A 134 14.98 -4.17 -4.08
CA ASP A 134 14.51 -5.36 -4.80
C ASP A 134 14.55 -5.17 -6.33
N GLY A 135 15.03 -4.01 -6.81
CA GLY A 135 15.17 -3.74 -8.25
C GLY A 135 13.85 -3.67 -9.02
N LEU A 136 12.71 -3.56 -8.35
CA LEU A 136 11.41 -3.49 -9.00
C LEU A 136 11.29 -2.18 -9.82
N ALA A 137 11.03 -2.31 -11.12
CA ALA A 137 10.80 -1.17 -12.01
C ALA A 137 9.56 -0.38 -11.56
N LEU A 138 9.62 0.96 -11.64
CA LEU A 138 8.51 1.90 -11.42
C LEU A 138 7.19 1.34 -12.00
N PRO A 139 6.05 1.39 -11.28
CA PRO A 139 4.81 0.92 -11.88
C PRO A 139 4.49 1.77 -13.11
N SER A 140 3.90 1.17 -14.15
CA SER A 140 3.37 1.98 -15.25
C SER A 140 2.26 2.89 -14.75
N PHE A 141 2.03 4.02 -15.41
CA PHE A 141 1.00 4.98 -15.02
C PHE A 141 -0.39 4.35 -14.93
N GLU A 142 -0.75 3.45 -15.85
CA GLU A 142 -2.00 2.68 -15.82
C GLU A 142 -2.18 1.90 -14.52
N LYS A 143 -1.09 1.34 -14.01
CA LYS A 143 -1.08 0.52 -12.81
C LYS A 143 -1.10 1.36 -11.53
N ALA A 144 -0.47 2.54 -11.56
CA ALA A 144 -0.56 3.52 -10.47
C ALA A 144 -1.90 4.28 -10.47
N ALA A 145 -2.56 4.39 -11.61
CA ALA A 145 -3.82 5.14 -11.76
C ALA A 145 -4.89 4.66 -10.79
N LEU A 146 -4.96 3.35 -10.52
CA LEU A 146 -5.89 2.80 -9.52
C LEU A 146 -5.69 3.45 -8.13
N ALA A 147 -4.44 3.60 -7.69
CA ALA A 147 -4.11 4.27 -6.43
C ALA A 147 -4.32 5.78 -6.48
N LEU A 148 -3.89 6.41 -7.57
CA LEU A 148 -3.95 7.87 -7.72
C LEU A 148 -5.39 8.39 -7.83
N ASN A 149 -6.29 7.63 -8.47
CA ASN A 149 -7.70 7.98 -8.60
C ASN A 149 -8.51 7.67 -7.32
N SER A 150 -8.05 6.74 -6.48
CA SER A 150 -8.80 6.29 -5.29
C SER A 150 -8.36 6.95 -3.99
N LEU A 151 -7.18 7.59 -3.96
CA LEU A 151 -6.57 8.10 -2.74
C LEU A 151 -6.50 9.64 -2.73
N PRO A 152 -6.70 10.27 -1.56
CA PRO A 152 -6.47 11.71 -1.43
C PRO A 152 -4.97 12.03 -1.52
N GLN A 153 -4.65 13.26 -1.93
CA GLN A 153 -3.28 13.78 -2.01
C GLN A 153 -2.50 13.69 -0.69
N THR A 154 -3.19 13.71 0.45
CA THR A 154 -2.59 13.57 1.79
C THR A 154 -2.19 12.12 2.13
N SER A 155 -2.57 11.15 1.30
CA SER A 155 -2.24 9.75 1.51
C SER A 155 -0.74 9.50 1.36
N PRO A 156 -0.09 8.78 2.31
CA PRO A 156 1.33 8.43 2.20
C PRO A 156 1.68 7.67 0.91
N LEU A 157 0.78 6.80 0.42
CA LEU A 157 1.02 6.07 -0.83
C LEU A 157 0.94 6.98 -2.05
N TYR A 158 0.04 7.97 -2.03
CA TYR A 158 -0.07 8.97 -3.10
C TYR A 158 1.21 9.80 -3.19
N ARG A 159 1.66 10.36 -2.06
CA ARG A 159 2.90 11.14 -2.02
C ARG A 159 4.12 10.32 -2.40
N TRP A 160 4.21 9.08 -1.93
CA TRP A 160 5.30 8.19 -2.34
C TRP A 160 5.30 7.93 -3.86
N LEU A 161 4.14 7.69 -4.48
CA LEU A 161 4.06 7.52 -5.93
C LEU A 161 4.54 8.78 -6.65
N LEU A 162 4.05 9.96 -6.26
CA LEU A 162 4.48 11.24 -6.81
C LEU A 162 5.99 11.42 -6.71
N ASP A 163 6.55 11.30 -5.51
CA ASP A 163 7.99 11.45 -5.25
C ASP A 163 8.83 10.47 -6.08
N THR A 164 8.33 9.24 -6.26
CA THR A 164 9.04 8.22 -7.05
C THR A 164 8.97 8.51 -8.55
N TYR A 165 7.83 8.99 -9.08
CA TYR A 165 7.71 9.41 -10.47
C TYR A 165 8.55 10.66 -10.80
N ILE A 166 8.74 11.56 -9.84
CA ILE A 166 9.63 12.73 -9.99
C ILE A 166 11.09 12.28 -10.03
N HIS A 167 11.50 11.44 -9.07
CA HIS A 167 12.87 10.97 -8.95
C HIS A 167 13.32 10.12 -10.15
N ASP A 168 12.47 9.20 -10.61
CA ASP A 168 12.79 8.26 -11.70
C ASP A 168 12.34 8.79 -13.07
N TRP A 169 12.07 10.10 -13.17
CA TRP A 169 11.62 10.70 -14.42
C TRP A 169 12.70 10.61 -15.51
N LEU A 170 12.29 10.11 -16.68
CA LEU A 170 13.05 10.24 -17.93
C LEU A 170 12.27 11.13 -18.90
N PRO A 171 12.93 12.01 -19.68
CA PRO A 171 12.28 12.91 -20.65
C PRO A 171 11.38 12.22 -21.68
N GLU A 172 11.55 10.92 -21.87
CA GLU A 172 10.80 10.06 -22.77
C GLU A 172 9.48 9.52 -22.17
N TYR A 173 9.27 9.63 -20.85
CA TYR A 173 8.00 9.27 -20.21
C TYR A 173 6.94 10.34 -20.49
N LYS A 174 6.10 10.10 -21.49
CA LYS A 174 4.84 10.82 -21.65
C LYS A 174 3.81 10.24 -20.70
N ALA A 175 3.29 11.06 -19.79
CA ALA A 175 2.12 10.68 -19.02
C ALA A 175 0.92 10.52 -19.96
N PRO A 176 0.18 9.41 -19.90
CA PRO A 176 -1.09 9.30 -20.60
C PRO A 176 -2.08 10.27 -19.94
N GLU A 177 -2.40 11.37 -20.63
CA GLU A 177 -3.28 12.46 -20.16
C GLU A 177 -4.67 11.95 -19.73
N ASP A 178 -5.15 10.86 -20.33
CA ASP A 178 -6.49 10.31 -20.08
C ASP A 178 -6.59 9.37 -18.87
N VAL A 179 -5.45 8.95 -18.31
CA VAL A 179 -5.40 7.85 -17.31
C VAL A 179 -5.17 8.37 -15.89
N LEU A 180 -4.48 9.51 -15.76
CA LEU A 180 -4.09 10.07 -14.48
C LEU A 180 -5.02 11.20 -14.05
N PRO A 181 -5.34 11.32 -12.75
CA PRO A 181 -6.18 12.41 -12.28
C PRO A 181 -5.49 13.76 -12.48
N ASN A 182 -6.24 14.77 -12.95
CA ASN A 182 -5.71 16.13 -13.22
C ASN A 182 -4.94 16.72 -12.04
N GLY A 183 -5.39 16.49 -10.80
CA GLY A 183 -4.68 16.93 -9.61
C GLY A 183 -3.27 16.34 -9.49
N PHE A 184 -3.12 15.06 -9.85
CA PHE A 184 -1.80 14.43 -9.91
C PHE A 184 -0.92 15.01 -11.01
N LEU A 185 -1.48 15.24 -12.21
CA LEU A 185 -0.72 15.84 -13.31
C LEU A 185 -0.19 17.24 -12.93
N VAL A 186 -1.01 18.06 -12.29
CA VAL A 186 -0.60 19.39 -11.80
C VAL A 186 0.49 19.27 -10.73
N ASP A 187 0.30 18.43 -9.72
CA ASP A 187 1.29 18.23 -8.65
C ASP A 187 2.62 17.71 -9.22
N TRP A 188 2.56 16.82 -10.20
CA TRP A 188 3.72 16.23 -10.85
C TRP A 188 4.47 17.25 -11.71
N LEU A 189 3.78 17.99 -12.57
CA LEU A 189 4.40 19.01 -13.44
C LEU A 189 4.99 20.18 -12.65
N THR A 190 4.31 20.64 -11.60
CA THR A 190 4.83 21.71 -10.73
C THR A 190 6.09 21.24 -10.01
N SER A 191 6.06 20.04 -9.43
CA SER A 191 7.22 19.48 -8.72
C SER A 191 8.40 19.16 -9.64
N LEU A 192 8.14 18.72 -10.89
CA LEU A 192 9.18 18.51 -11.90
C LEU A 192 9.84 19.84 -12.32
N SER A 193 9.05 20.90 -12.54
CA SER A 193 9.58 22.23 -12.85
C SER A 193 10.49 22.74 -11.73
N ASP A 194 10.07 22.57 -10.48
CA ASP A 194 10.86 22.94 -9.31
C ASP A 194 12.14 22.09 -9.21
N HIS A 195 12.08 20.80 -9.51
CA HIS A 195 13.25 19.92 -9.51
C HIS A 195 14.28 20.30 -10.59
N VAL A 196 13.83 20.50 -11.83
CA VAL A 196 14.71 20.87 -12.96
C VAL A 196 15.32 22.26 -12.77
N THR A 197 14.58 23.21 -12.22
CA THR A 197 15.12 24.54 -11.91
C THR A 197 16.17 24.49 -10.80
N LEU A 198 15.98 23.66 -9.77
CA LEU A 198 16.98 23.44 -8.72
C LEU A 198 18.26 22.77 -9.23
N ASP A 199 18.17 21.78 -10.12
CA ASP A 199 19.35 21.16 -10.74
C ASP A 199 20.13 22.17 -11.61
N ASN A 200 19.42 23.02 -12.35
CA ASN A 200 20.03 24.09 -13.14
C ASN A 200 20.67 25.18 -12.27
N VAL A 201 20.09 25.50 -11.11
CA VAL A 201 20.65 26.45 -10.14
C VAL A 201 21.82 25.84 -9.37
N ALA A 202 21.77 24.56 -9.00
CA ALA A 202 22.88 23.84 -8.39
C ALA A 202 24.09 23.70 -9.33
N GLY A 203 23.83 23.55 -10.65
CA GLY A 203 24.85 23.66 -11.70
C GLY A 203 25.40 25.08 -11.93
N SER A 204 24.81 26.10 -11.30
CA SER A 204 25.15 27.52 -11.49
C SER A 204 25.75 28.19 -10.24
N LEU A 205 26.23 27.42 -9.25
CA LEU A 205 27.04 27.97 -8.16
C LEU A 205 28.46 28.33 -8.68
N PRO A 206 28.90 29.60 -8.63
CA PRO A 206 30.24 29.98 -9.04
C PRO A 206 31.21 29.70 -7.88
N GLY A 207 32.01 28.64 -7.98
CA GLY A 207 32.98 28.38 -6.92
C GLY A 207 33.77 27.09 -7.02
N LYS A 208 34.67 26.99 -8.01
CA LYS A 208 36.02 26.42 -7.86
C LYS A 208 36.81 26.69 -9.14
N SER A 209 37.53 27.81 -9.16
CA SER A 209 38.70 27.98 -10.01
C SER A 209 39.70 26.88 -9.67
N VAL A 210 39.91 25.95 -10.60
CA VAL A 210 41.02 25.02 -10.55
C VAL A 210 42.23 25.76 -11.11
N ASP A 211 43.22 26.02 -10.25
CA ASP A 211 44.55 26.49 -10.63
C ASP A 211 45.16 25.55 -11.68
N PRO A 212 45.70 26.07 -12.81
CA PRO A 212 46.47 25.25 -13.71
C PRO A 212 47.87 25.10 -13.11
N LYS A 213 48.12 24.01 -12.39
CA LYS A 213 49.49 23.61 -12.08
C LYS A 213 50.19 23.29 -13.39
N GLY A 214 51.05 24.21 -13.82
CA GLY A 214 52.07 23.94 -14.80
C GLY A 214 52.95 22.79 -14.35
N ASN A 215 53.29 21.93 -15.30
CA ASN A 215 54.58 21.27 -15.30
C ASN A 215 55.05 21.16 -16.75
N ARG A 216 56.19 21.82 -16.97
CA ARG A 216 57.03 21.76 -18.15
C ARG A 216 57.94 20.55 -17.94
N TYR A 217 57.97 19.62 -18.89
CA TYR A 217 59.07 18.67 -19.01
C TYR A 217 59.60 18.79 -20.45
N GLU A 218 60.88 19.14 -20.51
CA GLU A 218 61.73 19.18 -21.70
C GLU A 218 62.05 17.75 -22.14
N ASP A 219 62.12 17.54 -23.46
CA ASP A 219 63.25 16.95 -24.18
C ASP A 219 63.22 17.45 -25.64
#